data_AF-A0A8K1CMS6-F1
#
_entry.id   AF-A0A8K1CMS6-F1
#
_cell.length_a   1.000
_cell.length_b   1.000
_cell.length_c   1.000
_cell.angle_alpha   90.00
_cell.angle_beta   90.00
_cell.angle_gamma   90.00
#
_symmetry.space_group_name_H-M   'P 1'
#
loop_
_entity.id
_entity.type
_entity.pdbx_description
1 polymer ?
#
loop_
_entity_poly.entity_id
_entity_poly.type
_entity_poly.pdbx_seq_one_letter_code
_entity_poly.pdbx_strand_id
1 'polypeptide(L)'
;MRIQQQPRHVSTWQLAAGGLQRKWKGIKQRTAWRFKTLKDRNTAIVFCTDEQKEKEIHFKPRSSRNLDDPMACHSVLASVSTDSLNGILGATSPQNSSHFSKTMTGFMLHSCSPPMRARVLDVIAFKRLDEITIVNRAVIIRAIQRCLLSPLHTEKAVLHAAACNILRSTYGKDLTLLKEQIHAGDEVYDEPGSSSSFYGSTSELLGGIGVVPPTPTSLSNDADAPHSGDLSQLLFGNKNVTEVVQVMQHIAIESLKVKQESPDLVKVISDIDDTLYPGWMDRRYPLHVPYPGVLELYDRVSRGIVDDPKIEPPVTFLTARPRGWLSVGRYLTIQHLRSLGVPNVTVLNGSVKGLVSSKKIAEVKLENFTRFAALFPEFNFVFFGDSGQGDALLASRLLESFPMQVLGTFIHDVNPTVDKTGDGQHKEVYKRQGVDFFSTYPGAGLFALDKGLISPDDLQAVTQAAEEELSAMQFHGANAEAKKTERRHELELDTERVQKMLESL
;
A
#
# COMPACT_ATOMS: atom_id res chain seq x y z
N MET A 1 29.01 -58.43 26.55
CA MET A 1 28.74 -56.99 26.35
C MET A 1 28.41 -56.73 24.87
N ARG A 2 27.13 -56.68 24.51
CA ARG A 2 26.69 -56.20 23.18
C ARG A 2 26.19 -54.77 23.37
N ILE A 3 26.90 -53.82 22.79
CA ILE A 3 26.51 -52.41 22.76
C ILE A 3 25.31 -52.30 21.81
N GLN A 4 24.14 -51.98 22.36
CA GLN A 4 22.97 -51.58 21.59
C GLN A 4 23.29 -50.25 20.88
N GLN A 5 23.42 -50.28 19.56
CA GLN A 5 23.43 -49.06 18.76
C GLN A 5 22.03 -48.48 18.75
N GLN A 6 21.86 -47.27 19.30
CA GLN A 6 20.67 -46.45 19.11
C GLN A 6 20.49 -46.17 17.60
N PRO A 7 19.26 -46.27 17.07
CA PRO A 7 19.01 -45.85 15.69
C PRO A 7 19.24 -44.34 15.59
N ARG A 8 20.22 -43.94 14.76
CA ARG A 8 20.41 -42.54 14.38
C ARG A 8 19.13 -42.06 13.71
N HIS A 9 18.37 -41.21 14.39
CA HIS A 9 17.28 -40.46 13.79
C HIS A 9 17.92 -39.48 12.80
N VAL A 10 18.03 -39.89 11.54
CA VAL A 10 18.53 -39.03 10.47
C VAL A 10 17.50 -37.91 10.35
N SER A 11 17.89 -36.70 10.75
CA SER A 11 17.06 -35.53 10.54
C SER A 11 16.76 -35.44 9.06
N THR A 12 15.47 -35.40 8.71
CA THR A 12 14.98 -35.18 7.35
C THR A 12 15.59 -33.92 6.71
N TRP A 13 16.19 -33.04 7.51
CA TRP A 13 17.06 -31.95 7.07
C TRP A 13 18.35 -32.38 6.39
N GLN A 14 19.11 -33.39 6.83
CA GLN A 14 20.38 -33.73 6.13
C GLN A 14 20.16 -34.09 4.66
N LEU A 15 19.01 -34.69 4.34
CA LEU A 15 18.63 -35.09 3.00
C LEU A 15 17.99 -33.93 2.18
N ALA A 16 17.26 -33.01 2.82
CA ALA A 16 16.66 -31.86 2.14
C ALA A 16 17.59 -30.64 2.02
N ALA A 17 18.45 -30.42 3.01
CA ALA A 17 19.37 -29.30 3.15
C ALA A 17 20.53 -29.36 2.16
N GLY A 18 21.02 -30.56 1.80
CA GLY A 18 22.13 -30.70 0.84
C GLY A 18 21.82 -30.14 -0.55
N GLY A 19 20.55 -30.24 -0.99
CA GLY A 19 20.08 -29.63 -2.25
C GLY A 19 19.70 -28.15 -2.13
N LEU A 20 19.22 -27.72 -0.96
CA LEU A 20 18.84 -26.33 -0.71
C LEU A 20 20.07 -25.44 -0.43
N GLN A 21 20.99 -25.79 0.47
CA GLN A 21 22.17 -24.99 0.81
C GLN A 21 23.01 -24.58 -0.42
N ARG A 22 23.15 -25.46 -1.42
CA ARG A 22 23.89 -25.16 -2.66
C ARG A 22 23.17 -24.15 -3.57
N LYS A 23 21.83 -24.12 -3.59
CA LYS A 23 21.06 -23.09 -4.30
C LYS A 23 20.97 -21.77 -3.50
N TRP A 24 21.20 -21.82 -2.19
CA TRP A 24 20.89 -20.73 -1.26
C TRP A 24 22.09 -19.85 -0.90
N LYS A 25 23.33 -20.32 -1.13
CA LYS A 25 24.54 -19.48 -1.03
C LYS A 25 24.60 -18.32 -2.04
N GLY A 26 23.69 -18.26 -3.02
CA GLY A 26 23.63 -17.20 -4.03
C GLY A 26 22.54 -16.13 -3.81
N ILE A 27 21.66 -16.28 -2.82
CA ILE A 27 20.49 -15.40 -2.65
C ILE A 27 20.62 -14.67 -1.31
N LYS A 28 21.17 -13.45 -1.34
CA LYS A 28 21.15 -12.52 -0.20
C LYS A 28 19.73 -11.98 0.01
N GLN A 29 18.90 -12.60 0.87
CA GLN A 29 17.58 -12.06 1.22
C GLN A 29 17.25 -12.18 2.73
N ARG A 30 17.70 -11.18 3.49
CA ARG A 30 16.94 -10.21 4.33
C ARG A 30 15.71 -10.60 5.15
N THR A 31 15.55 -11.83 5.63
CA THR A 31 14.69 -12.11 6.80
C THR A 31 15.17 -13.41 7.43
N ALA A 32 15.50 -13.37 8.73
CA ALA A 32 16.06 -14.53 9.43
C ALA A 32 15.04 -15.66 9.59
N TRP A 33 13.73 -15.36 9.62
CA TRP A 33 12.69 -16.34 9.89
C TRP A 33 11.93 -16.77 8.63
N ARG A 34 11.87 -18.08 8.40
CA ARG A 34 11.29 -18.69 7.19
C ARG A 34 10.40 -19.87 7.55
N PHE A 35 9.43 -20.20 6.70
CA PHE A 35 8.63 -21.41 6.89
C PHE A 35 8.43 -22.24 5.62
N LYS A 36 8.22 -23.55 5.82
CA LYS A 36 7.94 -24.51 4.76
C LYS A 36 6.94 -25.57 5.22
N THR A 37 6.01 -25.91 4.34
CA THR A 37 5.10 -27.06 4.53
C THR A 37 5.78 -28.36 4.13
N LEU A 38 5.63 -29.40 4.94
CA LEU A 38 6.13 -30.73 4.63
C LEU A 38 5.20 -31.46 3.64
N LYS A 39 5.67 -32.57 3.08
CA LYS A 39 4.94 -33.39 2.09
C LYS A 39 3.59 -33.89 2.61
N ASP A 40 3.46 -34.07 3.92
CA ASP A 40 2.24 -34.54 4.58
C ASP A 40 1.13 -33.47 4.67
N ARG A 41 1.38 -32.21 4.22
CA ARG A 41 0.48 -31.02 4.26
C ARG A 41 -0.09 -30.66 5.64
N ASN A 42 0.09 -31.51 6.64
CA ASN A 42 -0.41 -31.37 8.00
C ASN A 42 0.70 -30.89 8.96
N THR A 43 1.93 -30.77 8.47
CA THR A 43 3.06 -30.26 9.25
C THR A 43 3.71 -29.08 8.53
N ALA A 44 3.98 -28.01 9.27
CA ALA A 44 4.80 -26.89 8.82
C ALA A 44 5.99 -26.71 9.77
N ILE A 45 7.14 -26.31 9.22
CA ILE A 45 8.35 -26.00 9.99
C ILE A 45 8.65 -24.52 9.80
N VAL A 46 8.87 -23.82 10.91
CA VAL A 46 9.44 -22.47 10.94
C VAL A 46 10.88 -22.59 11.41
N PHE A 47 11.80 -21.90 10.73
CA PHE A 47 13.21 -21.92 11.06
C PHE A 47 13.81 -20.52 11.03
N CYS A 48 14.83 -20.31 11.86
CA CYS A 48 15.64 -19.09 11.90
C CYS A 48 17.03 -19.35 11.31
N THR A 49 17.44 -18.55 10.32
CA THR A 49 18.80 -18.49 9.77
C THR A 49 19.47 -17.23 10.32
N ASP A 50 19.94 -17.30 11.56
CA ASP A 50 20.86 -16.31 12.13
C ASP A 50 22.22 -16.97 12.37
N GLU A 51 23.30 -16.22 12.24
CA GLU A 51 24.69 -16.71 12.08
C GLU A 51 25.23 -17.51 13.28
N GLN A 52 24.48 -17.60 14.39
CA GLN A 52 24.98 -18.21 15.62
C GLN A 52 24.17 -19.42 16.15
N LYS A 53 22.89 -19.62 15.78
CA LYS A 53 22.09 -20.79 16.21
C LYS A 53 20.95 -21.13 15.23
N GLU A 54 20.93 -22.38 14.75
CA GLU A 54 19.79 -22.93 14.00
C GLU A 54 18.66 -23.29 14.97
N LYS A 55 17.46 -22.74 14.76
CA LYS A 55 16.25 -23.04 15.55
C LYS A 55 15.15 -23.54 14.64
N GLU A 56 14.59 -24.71 14.94
CA GLU A 56 13.47 -25.31 14.22
C GLU A 56 12.24 -25.45 15.12
N ILE A 57 11.08 -25.07 14.62
CA ILE A 57 9.80 -25.14 15.34
C ILE A 57 8.78 -25.81 14.44
N HIS A 58 8.14 -26.87 14.95
CA HIS A 58 7.15 -27.66 14.22
C HIS A 58 5.73 -27.23 14.58
N PHE A 59 4.88 -27.16 13.56
CA PHE A 59 3.46 -26.79 13.67
C PHE A 59 2.59 -27.85 13.02
N LYS A 60 1.48 -28.19 13.67
CA LYS A 60 0.40 -29.02 13.13
C LYS A 60 -0.89 -28.23 12.96
N PRO A 61 -1.12 -27.58 11.80
CA PRO A 61 -2.35 -26.81 11.54
C PRO A 61 -3.64 -27.65 11.55
N ARG A 62 -3.55 -28.94 11.19
CA ARG A 62 -4.70 -29.85 11.06
C ARG A 62 -4.66 -30.99 12.08
N SER A 63 -4.28 -30.69 13.33
CA SER A 63 -4.29 -31.71 14.39
C SER A 63 -5.73 -32.20 14.59
N SER A 64 -5.96 -33.49 14.36
CA SER A 64 -7.30 -34.01 14.12
C SER A 64 -8.03 -34.47 15.37
N ARG A 65 -7.39 -34.62 16.55
CA ARG A 65 -8.05 -35.31 17.69
C ARG A 65 -7.69 -34.89 19.12
N ASN A 66 -6.58 -34.20 19.39
CA ASN A 66 -6.17 -33.87 20.77
C ASN A 66 -6.02 -32.36 20.98
N LEU A 67 -6.76 -31.81 21.94
CA LEU A 67 -6.71 -30.39 22.33
C LEU A 67 -5.39 -30.01 23.00
N ASP A 68 -4.69 -30.98 23.57
CA ASP A 68 -3.41 -30.80 24.30
C ASP A 68 -2.18 -31.16 23.46
N ASP A 69 -2.31 -31.22 22.12
CA ASP A 69 -1.16 -31.45 21.24
C ASP A 69 -0.16 -30.28 21.38
N PRO A 70 1.06 -30.51 21.91
CA PRO A 70 2.03 -29.44 22.11
C PRO A 70 2.49 -28.82 20.78
N MET A 71 2.31 -29.53 19.66
CA MET A 71 2.66 -29.06 18.32
C MET A 71 1.48 -28.39 17.61
N ALA A 72 0.29 -28.30 18.23
CA ALA A 72 -0.80 -27.49 17.69
C ALA A 72 -0.40 -26.01 17.65
N CYS A 73 -0.85 -25.28 16.62
CA CYS A 73 -0.43 -23.89 16.42
C CYS A 73 -0.63 -23.00 17.65
N HIS A 74 -1.80 -23.07 18.29
CA HIS A 74 -2.08 -22.29 19.49
C HIS A 74 -1.18 -22.66 20.69
N SER A 75 -0.90 -23.95 20.90
CA SER A 75 -0.03 -24.44 21.98
C SER A 75 1.40 -23.92 21.80
N VAL A 76 1.94 -24.03 20.57
CA VAL A 76 3.27 -23.51 20.25
C VAL A 76 3.33 -22.00 20.46
N LEU A 77 2.38 -21.25 19.91
CA LEU A 77 2.34 -19.79 20.06
C LEU A 77 2.18 -19.35 21.52
N ALA A 78 1.51 -20.15 22.36
CA ALA A 78 1.37 -19.85 23.78
C ALA A 78 2.66 -20.08 24.58
N SER A 79 3.55 -20.99 24.15
CA SER A 79 4.70 -21.42 24.96
C SER A 79 6.06 -20.85 24.51
N VAL A 80 6.18 -20.36 23.28
CA VAL A 80 7.46 -19.85 22.76
C VAL A 80 7.85 -18.50 23.38
N SER A 81 9.15 -18.18 23.41
CA SER A 81 9.62 -16.85 23.85
C SER A 81 9.07 -15.72 22.98
N THR A 82 9.04 -14.49 23.50
CA THR A 82 8.60 -13.28 22.77
C THR A 82 9.31 -13.09 21.43
N ASP A 83 10.63 -13.29 21.38
CA ASP A 83 11.41 -13.20 20.13
C ASP A 83 10.98 -14.27 19.12
N SER A 84 10.72 -15.49 19.61
CA SER A 84 10.30 -16.59 18.74
C SER A 84 8.87 -16.41 18.28
N LEU A 85 7.99 -15.88 19.13
CA LEU A 85 6.62 -15.51 18.75
C LEU A 85 6.66 -14.53 17.58
N ASN A 86 7.40 -13.43 17.72
CA ASN A 86 7.50 -12.42 16.67
C ASN A 86 8.20 -12.94 15.41
N GLY A 87 9.24 -13.76 15.56
CA GLY A 87 9.89 -14.43 14.44
C GLY A 87 8.96 -15.37 13.67
N ILE A 88 8.14 -16.15 14.38
CA ILE A 88 7.14 -17.04 13.77
C ILE A 88 6.06 -16.25 13.03
N LEU A 89 5.50 -15.20 13.66
CA LEU A 89 4.41 -14.42 13.09
C LEU A 89 4.83 -13.71 11.78
N GLY A 90 6.07 -13.23 11.73
CA GLY A 90 6.66 -12.59 10.56
C GLY A 90 7.31 -13.54 9.55
N ALA A 91 7.37 -14.84 9.82
CA ALA A 91 8.03 -15.79 8.94
C ALA A 91 7.36 -15.88 7.57
N THR A 92 8.16 -15.90 6.51
CA THR A 92 7.67 -16.00 5.12
C THR A 92 8.16 -17.25 4.41
N SER A 93 7.45 -17.68 3.37
CA SER A 93 7.86 -18.83 2.57
C SER A 93 8.72 -18.41 1.38
N PRO A 94 9.93 -18.98 1.19
CA PRO A 94 10.82 -18.66 0.06
C PRO A 94 10.44 -19.40 -1.24
N GLN A 95 9.48 -20.30 -1.19
CA GLN A 95 8.92 -21.01 -2.34
C GLN A 95 7.44 -20.61 -2.46
N ASN A 96 6.87 -20.61 -3.68
CA ASN A 96 5.42 -20.59 -3.96
C ASN A 96 4.70 -21.83 -3.38
N SER A 97 5.10 -22.30 -2.19
CA SER A 97 4.79 -23.61 -1.62
C SER A 97 3.36 -23.73 -1.11
N SER A 98 2.60 -22.65 -1.17
CA SER A 98 1.18 -22.70 -1.50
C SER A 98 0.85 -21.42 -2.25
N HIS A 99 0.09 -21.50 -3.35
CA HIS A 99 -0.39 -20.33 -4.08
C HIS A 99 -1.27 -19.37 -3.23
N PHE A 100 -1.51 -19.69 -1.94
CA PHE A 100 -2.54 -19.05 -1.12
C PHE A 100 -2.02 -18.20 0.05
N SER A 101 -0.82 -18.44 0.61
CA SER A 101 -0.28 -17.59 1.70
C SER A 101 1.25 -17.48 1.72
N LYS A 102 1.76 -16.25 1.59
CA LYS A 102 3.19 -15.90 1.68
C LYS A 102 3.72 -15.85 3.13
N THR A 103 2.85 -15.64 4.12
CA THR A 103 3.22 -15.53 5.55
C THR A 103 2.78 -16.75 6.35
N MET A 104 3.53 -17.08 7.40
CA MET A 104 3.20 -18.17 8.32
C MET A 104 1.87 -17.90 9.03
N THR A 105 1.62 -16.64 9.43
CA THR A 105 0.35 -16.22 10.02
C THR A 105 -0.83 -16.48 9.08
N GLY A 106 -0.74 -16.09 7.80
CA GLY A 106 -1.79 -16.38 6.83
C GLY A 106 -1.98 -17.88 6.60
N PHE A 107 -0.88 -18.65 6.60
CA PHE A 107 -0.95 -20.11 6.47
C PHE A 107 -1.66 -20.74 7.68
N MET A 108 -1.35 -20.31 8.91
CA MET A 108 -1.97 -20.81 10.13
C MET A 108 -3.48 -20.52 10.15
N LEU A 109 -3.88 -19.27 9.90
CA LEU A 109 -5.31 -18.90 9.93
C LEU A 109 -6.10 -19.64 8.83
N HIS A 110 -5.56 -19.74 7.62
CA HIS A 110 -6.22 -20.47 6.54
C HIS A 110 -6.32 -21.97 6.79
N SER A 111 -5.25 -22.59 7.33
CA SER A 111 -5.14 -24.05 7.38
C SER A 111 -5.76 -24.68 8.62
N CYS A 112 -5.95 -23.92 9.70
CA CYS A 112 -6.56 -24.40 10.94
C CYS A 112 -8.07 -24.66 10.80
N SER A 113 -8.57 -25.65 11.54
CA SER A 113 -10.03 -25.83 11.71
C SER A 113 -10.64 -24.65 12.48
N PRO A 114 -11.96 -24.41 12.39
CA PRO A 114 -12.59 -23.26 13.06
C PRO A 114 -12.28 -23.15 14.57
N PRO A 115 -12.44 -24.22 15.38
CA PRO A 115 -12.09 -24.15 16.81
C PRO A 115 -10.60 -23.89 17.07
N MET A 116 -9.73 -24.44 16.21
CA MET A 116 -8.28 -24.25 16.33
C MET A 116 -7.87 -22.83 15.96
N ARG A 117 -8.47 -22.25 14.91
CA ARG A 117 -8.23 -20.87 14.49
C ARG A 117 -8.69 -19.88 15.57
N ALA A 118 -9.84 -20.10 16.18
CA ALA A 118 -10.30 -19.28 17.31
C ALA A 118 -9.28 -19.26 18.46
N ARG A 119 -8.66 -20.40 18.79
CA ARG A 119 -7.60 -20.49 19.80
C ARG A 119 -6.30 -19.80 19.37
N VAL A 120 -5.92 -19.90 18.10
CA VAL A 120 -4.78 -19.15 17.56
C VAL A 120 -5.02 -17.65 17.71
N LEU A 121 -6.21 -17.16 17.32
CA LEU A 121 -6.61 -15.76 17.45
C LEU A 121 -6.64 -15.31 18.92
N ASP A 122 -7.15 -16.14 19.83
CA ASP A 122 -7.14 -15.89 21.28
C ASP A 122 -5.71 -15.62 21.82
N VAL A 123 -4.72 -16.40 21.37
CA VAL A 123 -3.32 -16.18 21.75
C VAL A 123 -2.78 -14.86 21.20
N ILE A 124 -2.94 -14.61 19.90
CA ILE A 124 -2.23 -13.52 19.20
C ILE A 124 -2.98 -12.18 19.20
N ALA A 125 -4.28 -12.18 19.50
CA ALA A 125 -5.09 -10.97 19.53
C ALA A 125 -5.51 -10.58 20.95
N PHE A 126 -5.40 -11.47 21.95
CA PHE A 126 -5.86 -11.19 23.32
C PHE A 126 -4.79 -11.48 24.37
N LYS A 127 -4.29 -12.72 24.45
CA LYS A 127 -3.44 -13.15 25.58
C LYS A 127 -2.02 -12.61 25.56
N ARG A 128 -1.40 -12.53 24.38
CA ARG A 128 0.01 -12.15 24.20
C ARG A 128 0.15 -10.96 23.25
N LEU A 129 -0.89 -10.15 23.11
CA LEU A 129 -0.89 -9.05 22.13
C LEU A 129 0.16 -7.97 22.47
N ASP A 130 0.34 -7.70 23.75
CA ASP A 130 1.37 -6.80 24.30
C ASP A 130 2.79 -7.22 23.91
N GLU A 131 3.03 -8.52 23.75
CA GLU A 131 4.31 -9.06 23.31
C GLU A 131 4.54 -8.99 21.79
N ILE A 132 3.52 -8.64 21.00
CA ILE A 132 3.59 -8.66 19.54
C ILE A 132 3.87 -7.26 19.00
N THR A 133 4.92 -7.16 18.18
CA THR A 133 5.33 -5.91 17.52
C THR A 133 4.24 -5.35 16.61
N ILE A 134 4.20 -4.03 16.44
CA ILE A 134 3.25 -3.33 15.54
C ILE A 134 3.26 -3.93 14.14
N VAL A 135 4.47 -4.19 13.65
CA VAL A 135 4.77 -4.91 12.43
C VAL A 135 4.02 -6.24 12.31
N ASN A 136 4.09 -7.09 13.32
CA ASN A 136 3.39 -8.38 13.31
C ASN A 136 1.88 -8.23 13.55
N ARG A 137 1.44 -7.22 14.29
CA ARG A 137 0.00 -6.88 14.41
C ARG A 137 -0.60 -6.58 13.02
N ALA A 138 0.13 -5.83 12.18
CA ALA A 138 -0.29 -5.55 10.81
C ALA A 138 -0.35 -6.85 9.95
N VAL A 139 0.63 -7.76 10.08
CA VAL A 139 0.60 -9.08 9.42
C VAL A 139 -0.63 -9.89 9.83
N ILE A 140 -0.98 -9.89 11.11
CA ILE A 140 -2.15 -10.58 11.63
C ILE A 140 -3.43 -10.00 11.04
N ILE A 141 -3.58 -8.67 11.04
CA ILE A 141 -4.77 -8.00 10.48
C ILE A 141 -4.91 -8.30 8.98
N ARG A 142 -3.83 -8.22 8.20
CA ARG A 142 -3.87 -8.56 6.76
C ARG A 142 -4.24 -10.02 6.52
N ALA A 143 -3.74 -10.94 7.34
CA ALA A 143 -4.13 -12.34 7.28
C ALA A 143 -5.62 -12.55 7.62
N ILE A 144 -6.14 -11.82 8.61
CA ILE A 144 -7.57 -11.81 8.95
C ILE A 144 -8.41 -11.27 7.78
N GLN A 145 -8.05 -10.13 7.17
CA GLN A 145 -8.76 -9.54 6.03
C GLN A 145 -8.87 -10.52 4.86
N ARG A 146 -7.78 -11.26 4.54
CA ARG A 146 -7.81 -12.33 3.52
C ARG A 146 -8.79 -13.43 3.88
N CYS A 147 -8.83 -13.86 5.14
CA CYS A 147 -9.79 -14.87 5.59
C CYS A 147 -11.24 -14.36 5.49
N LEU A 148 -11.50 -13.09 5.80
CA LEU A 148 -12.83 -12.48 5.72
C LEU A 148 -13.39 -12.41 4.29
N LEU A 149 -12.52 -12.29 3.29
CA LEU A 149 -12.92 -12.34 1.88
C LEU A 149 -13.31 -13.75 1.41
N SER A 150 -12.69 -14.77 1.98
CA SER A 150 -12.89 -16.15 1.55
C SER A 150 -14.31 -16.63 1.92
N PRO A 151 -15.10 -17.19 0.97
CA PRO A 151 -16.38 -17.79 1.27
C PRO A 151 -16.25 -19.09 2.10
N LEU A 152 -15.05 -19.68 2.14
CA LEU A 152 -14.77 -20.89 2.90
C LEU A 152 -14.71 -20.65 4.42
N HIS A 153 -14.59 -19.39 4.85
CA HIS A 153 -14.53 -19.02 6.26
C HIS A 153 -15.90 -18.57 6.75
N THR A 154 -16.53 -19.42 7.56
CA THR A 154 -17.88 -19.18 8.11
C THR A 154 -17.86 -18.36 9.41
N GLU A 155 -16.77 -18.38 10.17
CA GLU A 155 -16.63 -17.70 11.47
C GLU A 155 -16.09 -16.27 11.38
N LYS A 156 -16.70 -15.47 10.50
CA LYS A 156 -16.27 -14.08 10.26
C LYS A 156 -16.33 -13.19 11.50
N ALA A 157 -17.27 -13.45 12.41
CA ALA A 157 -17.39 -12.70 13.66
C ALA A 157 -16.15 -12.82 14.56
N VAL A 158 -15.59 -14.02 14.70
CA VAL A 158 -14.38 -14.26 15.53
C VAL A 158 -13.17 -13.55 14.94
N LEU A 159 -13.05 -13.59 13.61
CA LEU A 159 -12.01 -12.89 12.86
C LEU A 159 -12.10 -11.36 13.03
N HIS A 160 -13.31 -10.79 12.88
CA HIS A 160 -13.54 -9.36 13.11
C HIS A 160 -13.24 -8.95 14.55
N ALA A 161 -13.76 -9.67 15.54
CA ALA A 161 -13.53 -9.37 16.95
C ALA A 161 -12.04 -9.36 17.31
N ALA A 162 -11.27 -10.32 16.79
CA ALA A 162 -9.81 -10.35 16.97
C ALA A 162 -9.13 -9.12 16.37
N ALA A 163 -9.46 -8.74 15.13
CA ALA A 163 -8.87 -7.56 14.49
C ALA A 163 -9.27 -6.26 15.20
N CYS A 164 -10.53 -6.12 15.63
CA CYS A 164 -11.00 -4.99 16.40
C CYS A 164 -10.29 -4.89 17.76
N ASN A 165 -10.00 -6.01 18.43
CA ASN A 165 -9.25 -5.99 19.68
C ASN A 165 -7.80 -5.55 19.48
N ILE A 166 -7.14 -6.00 18.40
CA ILE A 166 -5.78 -5.56 18.05
C ILE A 166 -5.74 -4.04 17.88
N LEU A 167 -6.69 -3.46 17.14
CA LEU A 167 -6.78 -2.01 16.93
C LEU A 167 -7.04 -1.27 18.25
N ARG A 168 -8.01 -1.72 19.05
CA ARG A 168 -8.38 -1.11 20.34
C ARG A 168 -7.31 -1.22 21.43
N SER A 169 -6.39 -2.17 21.30
CA SER A 169 -5.30 -2.40 22.25
C SER A 169 -3.96 -1.86 21.74
N THR A 170 -3.99 -0.99 20.74
CA THR A 170 -2.83 -0.25 20.22
C THR A 170 -3.14 1.25 20.39
N TYR A 171 -2.18 2.05 20.84
CA TYR A 171 -2.43 3.41 21.36
C TYR A 171 -1.48 4.44 20.75
N GLY A 172 -1.86 5.72 20.76
CA GLY A 172 -1.03 6.83 20.30
C GLY A 172 -0.36 6.60 18.93
N LYS A 173 0.93 6.92 18.83
CA LYS A 173 1.73 6.78 17.61
C LYS A 173 1.78 5.34 17.09
N ASP A 174 1.78 4.34 17.97
CA ASP A 174 1.77 2.93 17.58
C ASP A 174 0.49 2.55 16.84
N LEU A 175 -0.67 3.12 17.22
CA LEU A 175 -1.91 2.90 16.50
C LEU A 175 -1.82 3.50 15.11
N THR A 176 -1.27 4.70 14.98
CA THR A 176 -1.08 5.30 13.67
C THR A 176 -0.14 4.48 12.80
N LEU A 177 1.02 4.04 13.32
CA LEU A 177 1.94 3.16 12.61
C LEU A 177 1.27 1.85 12.19
N LEU A 178 0.45 1.25 13.07
CA LEU A 178 -0.32 0.07 12.74
C LEU A 178 -1.26 0.31 11.56
N LYS A 179 -2.00 1.44 11.57
CA LYS A 179 -2.88 1.83 10.45
C LYS A 179 -2.06 1.96 9.16
N GLU A 180 -0.96 2.72 9.15
CA GLU A 180 -0.08 2.85 7.98
C GLU A 180 0.38 1.49 7.44
N GLN A 181 0.84 0.60 8.33
CA GLN A 181 1.38 -0.70 7.91
C GLN A 181 0.30 -1.65 7.38
N ILE A 182 -0.94 -1.57 7.87
CA ILE A 182 -2.07 -2.31 7.27
C ILE A 182 -2.24 -1.86 5.81
N HIS A 183 -2.13 -0.55 5.58
CA HIS A 183 -2.30 0.09 4.28
C HIS A 183 -1.14 -0.12 3.29
N ALA A 184 0.10 -0.29 3.77
CA ALA A 184 1.30 -0.39 2.94
C ALA A 184 1.44 -1.71 2.11
N GLY A 185 0.63 -2.73 2.41
CA GLY A 185 0.63 -4.03 1.71
C GLY A 185 1.74 -4.99 2.16
N ASP A 186 1.73 -6.22 1.64
CA ASP A 186 2.51 -7.35 2.19
C ASP A 186 4.03 -7.37 1.89
N GLU A 187 4.58 -6.36 1.21
CA GLU A 187 5.98 -6.39 0.72
C GLU A 187 6.87 -5.30 1.31
N VAL A 188 6.39 -4.50 2.27
CA VAL A 188 7.17 -3.42 2.93
C VAL A 188 8.09 -3.97 4.02
N TYR A 189 8.72 -5.11 3.76
CA TYR A 189 9.77 -5.69 4.62
C TYR A 189 11.15 -5.59 3.96
N ASP A 190 11.37 -4.55 3.16
CA ASP A 190 12.72 -4.14 2.79
C ASP A 190 13.14 -3.03 3.76
N GLU A 191 14.08 -3.36 4.65
CA GLU A 191 14.73 -2.36 5.50
C GLU A 191 15.37 -1.26 4.64
N PRO A 192 15.42 0.00 5.14
CA PRO A 192 15.99 1.12 4.44
C PRO A 192 17.51 0.95 4.26
N GLY A 193 17.91 0.50 3.06
CA GLY A 193 19.31 0.28 2.71
C GLY A 193 19.57 -0.60 1.48
N SER A 194 18.63 -0.75 0.54
CA SER A 194 18.95 -1.30 -0.79
C SER A 194 18.57 -0.33 -1.89
N SER A 195 19.51 0.53 -2.25
CA SER A 195 19.68 0.88 -3.65
C SER A 195 20.09 -0.38 -4.40
N SER A 196 19.15 -1.02 -5.10
CA SER A 196 19.50 -1.93 -6.18
C SER A 196 19.13 -1.26 -7.50
N SER A 197 20.12 -0.59 -8.06
CA SER A 197 20.17 -0.21 -9.47
C SER A 197 19.90 -1.43 -10.34
N PHE A 198 18.78 -1.45 -11.04
CA PHE A 198 18.52 -2.40 -12.13
C PHE A 198 17.92 -1.66 -13.32
N TYR A 199 18.67 -0.71 -13.87
CA TYR A 199 18.53 -0.35 -15.28
C TYR A 199 19.17 -1.46 -16.12
N GLY A 200 18.33 -2.28 -16.76
CA GLY A 200 18.79 -3.40 -17.57
C GLY A 200 17.72 -3.86 -18.56
N SER A 201 17.68 -3.17 -19.71
CA SER A 201 17.17 -3.59 -21.03
C SER A 201 15.91 -4.47 -21.08
N THR A 202 14.76 -3.86 -21.38
CA THR A 202 13.61 -4.53 -22.02
C THR A 202 13.24 -3.81 -23.32
N SER A 203 14.23 -3.63 -24.20
CA SER A 203 14.01 -3.19 -25.58
C SER A 203 14.32 -4.34 -26.51
N GLU A 204 13.41 -5.31 -26.68
CA GLU A 204 13.47 -6.23 -27.85
C GLU A 204 12.24 -7.12 -28.13
N LEU A 205 11.08 -6.91 -27.51
CA LEU A 205 9.94 -7.84 -27.68
C LEU A 205 8.59 -7.18 -27.90
N LEU A 206 8.52 -6.11 -28.70
CA LEU A 206 7.26 -5.60 -29.25
C LEU A 206 7.44 -5.12 -30.69
N GLY A 207 7.74 -6.08 -31.58
CA GLY A 207 7.67 -5.88 -33.03
C GLY A 207 6.73 -6.91 -33.66
N GLY A 208 5.52 -6.48 -34.01
CA GLY A 208 4.78 -7.10 -35.11
C GLY A 208 3.49 -7.87 -34.80
N ILE A 209 2.36 -7.24 -35.14
CA ILE A 209 1.20 -7.77 -35.89
C ILE A 209 0.28 -8.83 -35.23
N GLY A 210 -0.99 -8.43 -35.05
CA GLY A 210 -2.16 -9.26 -35.32
C GLY A 210 -2.81 -10.01 -34.16
N VAL A 211 -3.68 -9.33 -33.39
CA VAL A 211 -4.52 -9.99 -32.37
C VAL A 211 -5.78 -10.57 -33.03
N VAL A 212 -5.78 -11.88 -33.26
CA VAL A 212 -7.01 -12.68 -33.39
C VAL A 212 -7.46 -13.07 -31.98
N PRO A 213 -8.72 -12.87 -31.57
CA PRO A 213 -9.17 -13.23 -30.22
C PRO A 213 -9.30 -14.76 -30.09
N PRO A 214 -8.79 -15.39 -29.01
CA PRO A 214 -9.05 -16.79 -28.76
C PRO A 214 -10.47 -16.99 -28.24
N THR A 215 -11.18 -17.97 -28.82
CA THR A 215 -12.48 -18.48 -28.37
C THR A 215 -12.42 -19.08 -26.95
N PRO A 216 -13.52 -19.01 -26.18
CA PRO A 216 -13.52 -19.26 -24.74
C PRO A 216 -13.63 -20.76 -24.42
N THR A 217 -12.67 -21.31 -23.69
CA THR A 217 -12.78 -22.62 -23.05
C THR A 217 -12.84 -22.48 -21.52
N SER A 218 -13.98 -22.91 -20.99
CA SER A 218 -14.32 -23.18 -19.58
C SER A 218 -13.98 -22.10 -18.54
N LEU A 219 -14.94 -21.19 -18.36
CA LEU A 219 -15.11 -20.34 -17.19
C LEU A 219 -15.22 -21.18 -15.91
N SER A 220 -14.15 -21.24 -15.11
CA SER A 220 -14.34 -21.25 -13.65
C SER A 220 -14.73 -19.83 -13.26
N ASN A 221 -15.86 -19.70 -12.58
CA ASN A 221 -16.39 -18.44 -12.04
C ASN A 221 -15.52 -17.93 -10.87
N ASP A 222 -14.26 -17.61 -11.13
CA ASP A 222 -13.43 -16.80 -10.22
C ASP A 222 -13.81 -15.33 -10.40
N ALA A 223 -15.06 -15.02 -10.05
CA ALA A 223 -15.50 -13.66 -9.84
C ALA A 223 -14.79 -13.11 -8.59
N ASP A 224 -14.11 -11.99 -8.77
CA ASP A 224 -13.90 -10.97 -7.74
C ASP A 224 -13.31 -11.46 -6.40
N ALA A 225 -11.99 -11.56 -6.34
CA ALA A 225 -11.28 -11.32 -5.08
C ALA A 225 -10.88 -9.84 -5.05
N PRO A 226 -11.55 -8.98 -4.25
CA PRO A 226 -11.02 -7.66 -3.95
C PRO A 226 -9.61 -7.84 -3.37
N HIS A 227 -8.69 -6.92 -3.65
CA HIS A 227 -7.55 -6.80 -2.77
C HIS A 227 -8.06 -6.55 -1.35
N SER A 228 -7.93 -7.57 -0.49
CA SER A 228 -7.91 -7.44 0.97
C SER A 228 -6.76 -6.50 1.32
N GLY A 229 -6.99 -5.41 2.03
CA GLY A 229 -5.85 -4.70 2.60
C GLY A 229 -6.12 -3.39 3.28
N ASP A 230 -7.11 -2.59 2.86
CA ASP A 230 -7.32 -1.31 3.54
C ASP A 230 -8.17 -1.46 4.82
N LEU A 231 -7.86 -0.65 5.82
CA LEU A 231 -8.56 -0.64 7.10
C LEU A 231 -10.05 -0.29 6.92
N SER A 232 -10.37 0.50 5.88
CA SER A 232 -11.73 0.85 5.50
C SER A 232 -12.59 -0.38 5.26
N GLN A 233 -12.10 -1.36 4.51
CA GLN A 233 -12.84 -2.60 4.26
C GLN A 233 -13.07 -3.40 5.54
N LEU A 234 -12.07 -3.46 6.43
CA LEU A 234 -12.19 -4.18 7.69
C LEU A 234 -13.27 -3.58 8.59
N LEU A 235 -13.31 -2.24 8.71
CA LEU A 235 -14.24 -1.55 9.60
C LEU A 235 -15.61 -1.35 8.97
N PHE A 236 -15.69 -0.71 7.80
CA PHE A 236 -16.98 -0.42 7.15
C PHE A 236 -17.64 -1.67 6.53
N GLY A 237 -16.89 -2.76 6.36
CA GLY A 237 -17.44 -4.06 5.98
C GLY A 237 -17.96 -4.90 7.16
N ASN A 238 -17.67 -4.50 8.40
CA ASN A 238 -18.11 -5.23 9.59
C ASN A 238 -19.60 -4.97 9.86
N LYS A 239 -20.39 -6.05 9.97
CA LYS A 239 -21.82 -5.99 10.27
C LYS A 239 -22.10 -5.69 11.75
N ASN A 240 -21.13 -5.91 12.63
CA ASN A 240 -21.23 -5.57 14.03
C ASN A 240 -20.94 -4.08 14.24
N VAL A 241 -21.99 -3.26 14.18
CA VAL A 241 -21.89 -1.80 14.33
C VAL A 241 -21.27 -1.40 15.68
N THR A 242 -21.49 -2.16 16.74
CA THR A 242 -20.90 -1.88 18.06
C THR A 242 -19.37 -1.96 18.02
N GLU A 243 -18.80 -2.99 17.36
CA GLU A 243 -17.36 -3.11 17.18
C GLU A 243 -16.79 -1.95 16.36
N VAL A 244 -17.48 -1.57 15.27
CA VAL A 244 -17.08 -0.44 14.43
C VAL A 244 -17.04 0.85 15.24
N VAL A 245 -18.13 1.16 15.96
CA VAL A 245 -18.21 2.37 16.79
C VAL A 245 -17.10 2.39 17.84
N GLN A 246 -16.84 1.29 18.52
CA GLN A 246 -15.78 1.21 19.52
C GLN A 246 -14.39 1.44 18.94
N VAL A 247 -14.08 0.86 17.77
CA VAL A 247 -12.80 1.11 17.10
C VAL A 247 -12.69 2.57 16.64
N MET A 248 -13.75 3.14 16.07
CA MET A 248 -13.73 4.52 15.59
C MET A 248 -13.61 5.52 16.75
N GLN A 249 -14.27 5.27 17.88
CA GLN A 249 -14.11 6.07 19.11
C GLN A 249 -12.67 5.99 19.63
N HIS A 250 -12.10 4.79 19.64
CA HIS A 250 -10.71 4.58 20.03
C HIS A 250 -9.74 5.36 19.12
N ILE A 251 -9.89 5.24 17.80
CA ILE A 251 -9.10 6.00 16.81
C ILE A 251 -9.23 7.50 17.06
N ALA A 252 -10.44 8.02 17.26
CA ALA A 252 -10.66 9.43 17.51
C ALA A 252 -9.95 9.91 18.78
N ILE A 253 -10.04 9.17 19.88
CA ILE A 253 -9.38 9.51 21.15
C ILE A 253 -7.86 9.49 21.01
N GLU A 254 -7.29 8.43 20.46
CA GLU A 254 -5.84 8.31 20.30
C GLU A 254 -5.28 9.34 19.32
N SER A 255 -6.03 9.72 18.29
CA SER A 255 -5.62 10.75 17.33
C SER A 255 -5.42 12.13 17.95
N LEU A 256 -6.20 12.47 18.98
CA LEU A 256 -6.04 13.74 19.71
C LEU A 256 -4.71 13.78 20.45
N LYS A 257 -4.27 12.65 21.01
CA LYS A 257 -2.97 12.53 21.67
C LYS A 257 -1.83 12.68 20.66
N VAL A 258 -1.96 12.01 19.50
CA VAL A 258 -0.96 12.13 18.42
C VAL A 258 -0.87 13.56 17.92
N LYS A 259 -1.98 14.26 17.70
CA LYS A 259 -2.00 15.67 17.29
C LYS A 259 -1.32 16.61 18.29
N GLN A 260 -1.40 16.32 19.58
CA GLN A 260 -0.70 17.11 20.60
C GLN A 260 0.83 16.92 20.51
N GLU A 261 1.29 15.71 20.20
CA GLU A 261 2.72 15.38 20.09
C GLU A 261 3.31 15.66 18.70
N SER A 262 2.47 15.69 17.67
CA SER A 262 2.84 15.78 16.26
C SER A 262 1.74 16.53 15.49
N PRO A 263 1.69 17.86 15.59
CA PRO A 263 0.59 18.66 15.04
C PRO A 263 0.61 18.77 13.51
N ASP A 264 1.78 18.60 12.90
CA ASP A 264 2.02 18.92 11.48
C ASP A 264 2.00 17.70 10.56
N LEU A 265 1.25 16.65 10.93
CA LEU A 265 1.11 15.45 10.10
C LEU A 265 0.29 15.74 8.84
N VAL A 266 0.86 15.43 7.68
CA VAL A 266 0.25 15.69 6.36
C VAL A 266 0.32 14.44 5.50
N LYS A 267 -0.80 14.10 4.89
CA LYS A 267 -0.92 13.01 3.91
C LYS A 267 -1.26 13.55 2.54
N VAL A 268 -0.48 13.14 1.55
CA VAL A 268 -0.81 13.36 0.14
C VAL A 268 -1.87 12.36 -0.30
N ILE A 269 -2.96 12.90 -0.84
CA ILE A 269 -4.01 12.16 -1.51
C ILE A 269 -3.97 12.51 -2.99
N SER A 270 -3.87 11.52 -3.88
CA SER A 270 -3.66 11.79 -5.30
C SER A 270 -4.55 10.93 -6.20
N ASP A 271 -5.07 11.48 -7.29
CA ASP A 271 -5.47 10.64 -8.43
C ASP A 271 -4.24 10.05 -9.14
N ILE A 272 -4.46 9.07 -10.00
CA ILE A 272 -3.39 8.39 -10.74
C ILE A 272 -3.33 8.90 -12.18
N ASP A 273 -4.40 8.63 -12.94
CA ASP A 273 -4.44 8.92 -14.37
C ASP A 273 -4.43 10.43 -14.59
N ASP A 274 -3.61 10.90 -15.54
CA ASP A 274 -3.52 12.32 -15.92
C ASP A 274 -3.08 13.28 -14.78
N THR A 275 -2.74 12.72 -13.61
CA THR A 275 -2.22 13.42 -12.42
C THR A 275 -0.81 12.96 -12.10
N LEU A 276 -0.60 11.68 -11.78
CA LEU A 276 0.74 11.14 -11.48
C LEU A 276 1.54 10.86 -12.75
N TYR A 277 0.88 10.29 -13.76
CA TYR A 277 1.43 10.09 -15.09
C TYR A 277 0.32 10.25 -16.13
N PRO A 278 0.67 10.50 -17.40
CA PRO A 278 -0.32 10.67 -18.46
C PRO A 278 -1.20 9.44 -18.61
N GLY A 279 -2.51 9.66 -18.52
CA GLY A 279 -3.54 8.65 -18.61
C GLY A 279 -4.21 8.69 -19.99
N TRP A 280 -5.49 9.06 -20.00
CA TRP A 280 -6.34 8.99 -21.20
C TRP A 280 -6.46 10.35 -21.90
N MET A 281 -6.39 11.42 -21.12
CA MET A 281 -6.67 12.78 -21.57
C MET A 281 -5.40 13.52 -21.97
N ASP A 282 -4.34 13.41 -21.19
CA ASP A 282 -3.11 14.13 -21.44
C ASP A 282 -2.23 13.39 -22.46
N ARG A 283 -2.23 13.88 -23.70
CA ARG A 283 -1.40 13.34 -24.79
C ARG A 283 -0.11 14.11 -24.97
N ARG A 284 0.18 15.09 -24.12
CA ARG A 284 1.35 15.97 -24.22
C ARG A 284 2.63 15.28 -23.81
N TYR A 285 2.53 14.31 -22.90
CA TYR A 285 3.64 13.55 -22.33
C TYR A 285 3.61 12.06 -22.73
N PRO A 286 4.73 11.33 -22.60
CA PRO A 286 4.77 9.89 -22.80
C PRO A 286 3.94 9.14 -21.75
N LEU A 287 3.19 8.11 -22.19
CA LEU A 287 2.39 7.28 -21.29
C LEU A 287 3.27 6.51 -20.30
N HIS A 288 2.74 6.24 -19.11
CA HIS A 288 3.37 5.38 -18.08
C HIS A 288 4.70 5.90 -17.51
N VAL A 289 5.02 7.17 -17.74
CA VAL A 289 6.15 7.85 -17.10
C VAL A 289 5.59 8.93 -16.17
N PRO A 290 6.00 8.99 -14.90
CA PRO A 290 5.62 10.08 -13.99
C PRO A 290 5.85 11.45 -14.62
N TYR A 291 4.97 12.40 -14.31
CA TYR A 291 5.23 13.78 -14.67
C TYR A 291 6.49 14.29 -13.95
N PRO A 292 7.31 15.13 -14.59
CA PRO A 292 8.54 15.61 -13.98
C PRO A 292 8.27 16.36 -12.66
N GLY A 293 8.95 15.98 -11.59
CA GLY A 293 8.88 16.58 -10.25
C GLY A 293 7.71 16.11 -9.37
N VAL A 294 6.83 15.21 -9.85
CA VAL A 294 5.65 14.79 -9.07
C VAL A 294 6.00 14.05 -7.79
N LEU A 295 6.96 13.12 -7.85
CA LEU A 295 7.33 12.30 -6.70
C LEU A 295 8.08 13.12 -5.67
N GLU A 296 9.00 13.97 -6.12
CA GLU A 296 9.71 14.91 -5.25
C GLU A 296 8.71 15.83 -4.53
N LEU A 297 7.73 16.41 -5.23
CA LEU A 297 6.74 17.25 -4.57
C LEU A 297 5.88 16.48 -3.56
N TYR A 298 5.49 15.24 -3.89
CA TYR A 298 4.72 14.40 -2.96
C TYR A 298 5.49 14.11 -1.69
N ASP A 299 6.77 13.79 -1.83
CA ASP A 299 7.66 13.55 -0.69
C ASP A 299 7.78 14.79 0.18
N ARG A 300 8.09 15.96 -0.40
CA ARG A 300 8.25 17.22 0.36
C ARG A 300 6.98 17.71 1.04
N VAL A 301 5.81 17.47 0.45
CA VAL A 301 4.52 17.86 1.05
C VAL A 301 4.12 16.90 2.18
N SER A 302 4.47 15.62 2.06
CA SER A 302 4.03 14.57 2.96
C SER A 302 4.84 14.58 4.25
N ARG A 303 4.17 14.44 5.40
CA ARG A 303 4.78 14.52 6.73
C ARG A 303 4.26 13.38 7.60
N GLY A 304 5.11 12.38 7.84
CA GLY A 304 4.80 11.18 8.59
C GLY A 304 5.06 11.29 10.10
N ILE A 305 4.72 10.23 10.84
CA ILE A 305 5.02 10.12 12.28
C ILE A 305 6.47 9.71 12.56
N VAL A 306 7.10 9.07 11.58
CA VAL A 306 8.49 8.64 11.69
C VAL A 306 9.36 9.75 11.12
N ASP A 307 10.17 10.35 11.98
CA ASP A 307 11.21 11.30 11.60
C ASP A 307 12.49 10.54 11.21
N ASP A 308 12.36 9.66 10.22
CA ASP A 308 13.48 8.93 9.62
C ASP A 308 13.50 9.29 8.13
N PRO A 309 14.53 10.01 7.65
CA PRO A 309 14.63 10.41 6.25
C PRO A 309 14.74 9.22 5.29
N LYS A 310 14.91 7.99 5.79
CA LYS A 310 14.89 6.77 4.97
C LYS A 310 13.50 6.12 4.86
N ILE A 311 12.52 6.61 5.61
CA ILE A 311 11.15 6.08 5.62
C ILE A 311 10.25 7.14 5.01
N GLU A 312 10.11 7.08 3.68
CA GLU A 312 9.28 8.01 2.92
C GLU A 312 7.80 7.90 3.35
N PRO A 313 7.15 9.04 3.64
CA PRO A 313 5.78 9.07 4.11
C PRO A 313 4.81 8.61 3.00
N PRO A 314 3.85 7.73 3.32
CA PRO A 314 3.07 7.00 2.32
C PRO A 314 2.08 7.89 1.56
N VAL A 315 2.13 7.85 0.21
CA VAL A 315 1.15 8.51 -0.65
C VAL A 315 -0.09 7.63 -0.82
N THR A 316 -1.27 8.21 -0.59
CA THR A 316 -2.54 7.51 -0.77
C THR A 316 -3.19 7.92 -2.09
N PHE A 317 -3.49 6.94 -2.94
CA PHE A 317 -4.13 7.16 -4.22
C PHE A 317 -5.64 6.92 -4.16
N LEU A 318 -6.42 7.88 -4.67
CA LEU A 318 -7.87 7.78 -4.88
C LEU A 318 -8.14 7.37 -6.32
N THR A 319 -8.73 6.19 -6.57
CA THR A 319 -9.10 5.78 -7.93
C THR A 319 -10.59 5.47 -8.07
N ALA A 320 -11.14 5.80 -9.23
CA ALA A 320 -12.51 5.46 -9.62
C ALA A 320 -12.60 4.33 -10.66
N ARG A 321 -11.49 3.63 -10.96
CA ARG A 321 -11.45 2.57 -12.00
C ARG A 321 -12.45 1.43 -11.72
N PRO A 322 -13.19 0.93 -12.74
CA PRO A 322 -14.32 0.00 -12.56
C PRO A 322 -13.95 -1.43 -12.14
N ARG A 323 -14.88 -2.09 -11.40
CA ARG A 323 -14.77 -3.41 -10.74
C ARG A 323 -14.29 -4.61 -11.58
N GLY A 324 -14.42 -4.59 -12.91
CA GLY A 324 -14.00 -5.69 -13.78
C GLY A 324 -12.53 -5.65 -14.24
N TRP A 325 -11.87 -4.49 -14.16
CA TRP A 325 -10.44 -4.32 -14.48
C TRP A 325 -9.53 -4.73 -13.29
N LEU A 326 -10.14 -5.07 -12.15
CA LEU A 326 -9.66 -4.76 -10.80
C LEU A 326 -8.78 -5.83 -10.12
N SER A 327 -8.49 -6.96 -10.76
CA SER A 327 -7.49 -7.94 -10.24
C SER A 327 -6.15 -7.79 -10.95
N VAL A 328 -6.12 -7.95 -12.28
CA VAL A 328 -4.91 -7.85 -13.09
C VAL A 328 -4.45 -6.40 -13.22
N GLY A 329 -5.36 -5.50 -13.61
CA GLY A 329 -4.97 -4.11 -13.83
C GLY A 329 -4.64 -3.35 -12.55
N ARG A 330 -5.21 -3.73 -11.39
CA ARG A 330 -4.82 -3.17 -10.08
C ARG A 330 -3.47 -3.68 -9.63
N TYR A 331 -3.20 -4.98 -9.76
CA TYR A 331 -1.86 -5.53 -9.49
C TYR A 331 -0.83 -4.87 -10.41
N LEU A 332 -1.13 -4.75 -11.70
CA LEU A 332 -0.30 -4.02 -12.65
C LEU A 332 -0.16 -2.54 -12.28
N THR A 333 -1.22 -1.87 -11.79
CA THR A 333 -1.13 -0.46 -11.34
C THR A 333 -0.25 -0.35 -10.10
N ILE A 334 -0.43 -1.19 -9.07
CA ILE A 334 0.39 -1.15 -7.85
C ILE A 334 1.84 -1.57 -8.15
N GLN A 335 2.05 -2.61 -8.96
CA GLN A 335 3.39 -3.03 -9.39
C GLN A 335 4.06 -1.97 -10.25
N HIS A 336 3.30 -1.30 -11.12
CA HIS A 336 3.80 -0.20 -11.93
C HIS A 336 4.16 1.01 -11.06
N LEU A 337 3.28 1.44 -10.16
CA LEU A 337 3.56 2.52 -9.21
C LEU A 337 4.81 2.21 -8.36
N ARG A 338 4.95 0.97 -7.88
CA ARG A 338 6.17 0.52 -7.19
C ARG A 338 7.40 0.51 -8.09
N SER A 339 7.26 0.09 -9.35
CA SER A 339 8.36 0.13 -10.33
C SER A 339 8.81 1.56 -10.67
N LEU A 340 7.91 2.53 -10.46
CA LEU A 340 8.16 3.96 -10.62
C LEU A 340 8.70 4.61 -9.34
N GLY A 341 9.03 3.83 -8.31
CA GLY A 341 9.59 4.35 -7.05
C GLY A 341 8.56 4.96 -6.10
N VAL A 342 7.25 4.80 -6.34
CA VAL A 342 6.22 5.33 -5.43
C VAL A 342 6.13 4.48 -4.16
N PRO A 343 6.48 5.01 -2.98
CA PRO A 343 6.40 4.26 -1.73
C PRO A 343 4.94 4.03 -1.30
N ASN A 344 4.66 2.86 -0.71
CA ASN A 344 3.49 2.62 0.16
C ASN A 344 2.09 3.00 -0.39
N VAL A 345 1.84 2.66 -1.65
CA VAL A 345 0.60 2.93 -2.38
C VAL A 345 -0.65 2.33 -1.71
N THR A 346 -1.52 3.17 -1.16
CA THR A 346 -2.91 2.79 -0.84
C THR A 346 -3.83 3.18 -1.99
N VAL A 347 -4.59 2.23 -2.55
CA VAL A 347 -5.57 2.53 -3.60
C VAL A 347 -6.99 2.40 -3.04
N LEU A 348 -7.63 3.54 -2.81
CA LEU A 348 -9.02 3.64 -2.31
C LEU A 348 -10.01 3.34 -3.45
N ASN A 349 -10.84 2.30 -3.26
CA ASN A 349 -11.69 1.77 -4.32
C ASN A 349 -13.07 2.40 -4.36
N GLY A 350 -13.49 2.85 -5.54
CA GLY A 350 -14.86 3.20 -5.87
C GLY A 350 -15.34 2.42 -7.08
N SER A 351 -16.59 1.96 -7.10
CA SER A 351 -17.17 1.41 -8.32
C SER A 351 -18.43 2.12 -8.67
N VAL A 352 -18.38 2.68 -9.86
CA VAL A 352 -19.49 3.21 -10.60
C VAL A 352 -20.00 2.10 -11.54
N LYS A 353 -21.31 1.84 -11.53
CA LYS A 353 -21.97 0.92 -12.47
C LYS A 353 -22.62 1.78 -13.57
N GLY A 354 -22.41 1.44 -14.85
CA GLY A 354 -23.06 2.12 -15.99
C GLY A 354 -22.26 3.27 -16.59
N LEU A 355 -22.91 4.12 -17.40
CA LEU A 355 -22.34 5.36 -17.95
C LEU A 355 -21.97 6.29 -16.80
N VAL A 356 -20.68 6.58 -16.68
CA VAL A 356 -20.12 7.34 -15.56
C VAL A 356 -19.99 8.81 -15.96
N SER A 357 -20.68 9.70 -15.25
CA SER A 357 -20.42 11.14 -15.37
C SER A 357 -19.25 11.55 -14.47
N SER A 358 -18.51 12.59 -14.84
CA SER A 358 -17.44 13.19 -14.01
C SER A 358 -17.94 13.54 -12.60
N LYS A 359 -19.21 13.98 -12.49
CA LYS A 359 -19.87 14.20 -11.20
C LYS A 359 -19.98 12.94 -10.36
N LYS A 360 -20.32 11.80 -10.97
CA LYS A 360 -20.43 10.53 -10.23
C LYS A 360 -19.06 10.02 -9.75
N ILE A 361 -18.01 10.24 -10.53
CA ILE A 361 -16.62 9.97 -10.13
C ILE A 361 -16.27 10.79 -8.89
N ALA A 362 -16.53 12.09 -8.92
CA ALA A 362 -16.26 13.00 -7.80
C ALA A 362 -16.98 12.57 -6.53
N GLU A 363 -18.28 12.21 -6.60
CA GLU A 363 -19.05 11.72 -5.45
C GLU A 363 -18.43 10.47 -4.81
N VAL A 364 -18.01 9.51 -5.64
CA VAL A 364 -17.42 8.26 -5.16
C VAL A 364 -16.02 8.50 -4.55
N LYS A 365 -15.19 9.35 -5.17
CA LYS A 365 -13.91 9.74 -4.60
C LYS A 365 -14.09 10.49 -3.26
N LEU A 366 -15.11 11.35 -3.14
CA LEU A 366 -15.43 12.07 -1.90
C LEU A 366 -15.87 11.11 -0.78
N GLU A 367 -16.71 10.12 -1.09
CA GLU A 367 -17.12 9.10 -0.12
C GLU A 367 -15.91 8.29 0.38
N ASN A 368 -15.03 7.90 -0.53
CA ASN A 368 -13.80 7.19 -0.21
C ASN A 368 -12.86 8.03 0.66
N PHE A 369 -12.66 9.30 0.30
CA PHE A 369 -11.89 10.25 1.11
C PHE A 369 -12.50 10.39 2.50
N THR A 370 -13.81 10.59 2.61
CA THR A 370 -14.51 10.76 3.90
C THR A 370 -14.26 9.57 4.83
N ARG A 371 -14.36 8.35 4.29
CA ARG A 371 -14.07 7.12 5.04
C ARG A 371 -12.60 7.04 5.45
N PHE A 372 -11.69 7.38 4.55
CA PHE A 372 -10.25 7.36 4.82
C PHE A 372 -9.84 8.40 5.86
N ALA A 373 -10.29 9.65 5.72
CA ALA A 373 -10.04 10.74 6.67
C ALA A 373 -10.54 10.41 8.08
N ALA A 374 -11.67 9.69 8.19
CA ALA A 374 -12.17 9.21 9.48
C ALA A 374 -11.27 8.17 10.16
N LEU A 375 -10.46 7.43 9.39
CA LEU A 375 -9.47 6.49 9.92
C LEU A 375 -8.16 7.16 10.32
N PHE A 376 -7.86 8.33 9.75
CA PHE A 376 -6.65 9.10 10.01
C PHE A 376 -6.97 10.52 10.51
N PRO A 377 -7.78 10.68 11.57
CA PRO A 377 -8.17 11.99 12.07
C PRO A 377 -7.00 12.80 12.64
N GLU A 378 -5.84 12.17 12.91
CA GLU A 378 -4.62 12.84 13.31
C GLU A 378 -3.90 13.57 12.15
N PHE A 379 -4.20 13.22 10.90
CA PHE A 379 -3.57 13.83 9.72
C PHE A 379 -4.40 14.97 9.15
N ASN A 380 -3.70 15.93 8.55
CA ASN A 380 -4.22 16.82 7.53
C ASN A 380 -3.92 16.25 6.14
N PHE A 381 -4.56 16.79 5.10
CA PHE A 381 -4.52 16.25 3.75
C PHE A 381 -4.21 17.33 2.72
N VAL A 382 -3.50 16.94 1.68
CA VAL A 382 -3.33 17.70 0.45
C VAL A 382 -3.80 16.84 -0.70
N PHE A 383 -4.65 17.38 -1.57
CA PHE A 383 -5.20 16.64 -2.70
C PHE A 383 -4.56 17.05 -4.03
N PHE A 384 -4.19 16.06 -4.85
CA PHE A 384 -3.76 16.23 -6.24
C PHE A 384 -4.72 15.50 -7.19
N GLY A 385 -5.10 16.17 -8.28
CA GLY A 385 -5.95 15.58 -9.32
C GLY A 385 -5.78 16.27 -10.67
N ASP A 386 -6.64 15.97 -11.65
CA ASP A 386 -6.56 16.51 -13.01
C ASP A 386 -7.80 17.34 -13.42
N SER A 387 -7.64 18.20 -14.42
CA SER A 387 -8.74 19.03 -14.94
C SER A 387 -9.63 18.30 -15.96
N GLY A 388 -9.25 17.12 -16.43
CA GLY A 388 -9.88 16.36 -17.50
C GLY A 388 -11.08 15.51 -17.07
N GLN A 389 -11.22 15.20 -15.79
CA GLN A 389 -12.35 14.43 -15.24
C GLN A 389 -13.13 15.19 -14.14
N GLY A 390 -13.42 14.53 -13.01
CA GLY A 390 -14.24 15.04 -11.91
C GLY A 390 -13.44 15.66 -10.77
N ASP A 391 -12.13 15.83 -10.92
CA ASP A 391 -11.24 16.08 -9.79
C ASP A 391 -11.23 17.54 -9.34
N ALA A 392 -11.44 18.48 -10.25
CA ALA A 392 -11.71 19.87 -9.87
C ALA A 392 -13.01 20.01 -9.02
N LEU A 393 -14.06 19.28 -9.39
CA LEU A 393 -15.29 19.22 -8.60
C LEU A 393 -15.04 18.58 -7.23
N LEU A 394 -14.29 17.47 -7.19
CA LEU A 394 -13.89 16.84 -5.93
C LEU A 394 -13.09 17.80 -5.05
N ALA A 395 -12.09 18.48 -5.59
CA ALA A 395 -11.25 19.44 -4.87
C ALA A 395 -12.09 20.53 -4.19
N SER A 396 -13.01 21.14 -4.93
CA SER A 396 -13.92 22.16 -4.35
C SER A 396 -14.77 21.60 -3.20
N ARG A 397 -15.27 20.36 -3.33
CA ARG A 397 -16.06 19.68 -2.30
C ARG A 397 -15.23 19.32 -1.07
N LEU A 398 -13.96 18.97 -1.26
CA LEU A 398 -13.02 18.67 -0.18
C LEU A 398 -12.74 19.93 0.64
N LEU A 399 -12.46 21.06 -0.01
CA LEU A 399 -12.28 22.36 0.65
C LEU A 399 -13.55 22.81 1.40
N GLU A 400 -14.73 22.62 0.81
CA GLU A 400 -16.01 22.96 1.44
C GLU A 400 -16.32 22.07 2.65
N SER A 401 -16.10 20.76 2.53
CA SER A 401 -16.53 19.78 3.54
C SER A 401 -15.51 19.57 4.66
N PHE A 402 -14.23 19.82 4.39
CA PHE A 402 -13.11 19.58 5.32
C PHE A 402 -12.14 20.78 5.40
N PRO A 403 -12.64 22.02 5.62
CA PRO A 403 -11.83 23.24 5.52
C PRO A 403 -10.67 23.29 6.53
N MET A 404 -10.77 22.56 7.64
CA MET A 404 -9.72 22.50 8.67
C MET A 404 -8.73 21.34 8.47
N GLN A 405 -9.05 20.38 7.60
CA GLN A 405 -8.25 19.16 7.43
C GLN A 405 -7.62 19.07 6.04
N VAL A 406 -8.20 19.70 5.02
CA VAL A 406 -7.64 19.77 3.67
C VAL A 406 -6.92 21.11 3.51
N LEU A 407 -5.58 21.06 3.49
CA LEU A 407 -4.72 22.24 3.51
C LEU A 407 -4.52 22.85 2.11
N GLY A 408 -4.73 22.06 1.06
CA GLY A 408 -4.57 22.51 -0.32
C GLY A 408 -5.09 21.48 -1.31
N THR A 409 -5.51 21.96 -2.47
CA THR A 409 -5.93 21.12 -3.59
C THR A 409 -5.28 21.63 -4.87
N PHE A 410 -4.52 20.78 -5.54
CA PHE A 410 -3.74 21.11 -6.72
C PHE A 410 -4.24 20.29 -7.91
N ILE A 411 -4.70 20.97 -8.95
CA ILE A 411 -5.29 20.34 -10.14
C ILE A 411 -4.37 20.55 -11.34
N HIS A 412 -3.80 19.46 -11.84
CA HIS A 412 -3.02 19.46 -13.06
C HIS A 412 -3.92 19.82 -14.24
N ASP A 413 -3.60 20.92 -14.91
CA ASP A 413 -4.34 21.38 -16.06
C ASP A 413 -3.91 20.66 -17.33
N VAL A 414 -4.58 19.54 -17.60
CA VAL A 414 -4.29 18.65 -18.73
C VAL A 414 -4.73 19.21 -20.08
N ASN A 415 -5.55 20.27 -20.06
CA ASN A 415 -5.96 20.98 -21.26
C ASN A 415 -6.02 22.50 -21.00
N PRO A 416 -4.86 23.19 -21.01
CA PRO A 416 -4.79 24.61 -20.67
C PRO A 416 -5.49 25.52 -21.68
N THR A 417 -5.76 25.03 -22.90
CA THR A 417 -6.46 25.80 -23.94
C THR A 417 -7.98 25.85 -23.78
N VAL A 418 -8.54 25.07 -22.84
CA VAL A 418 -9.98 24.98 -22.61
C VAL A 418 -10.31 25.58 -21.24
N ASP A 419 -11.20 26.57 -21.19
CA ASP A 419 -11.57 27.25 -19.94
C ASP A 419 -12.43 26.40 -18.98
N LYS A 420 -12.81 25.19 -19.40
CA LYS A 420 -13.70 24.28 -18.68
C LYS A 420 -12.98 22.99 -18.29
N THR A 421 -13.43 22.40 -17.19
CA THR A 421 -13.01 21.09 -16.69
C THR A 421 -13.84 19.96 -17.28
N GLY A 422 -13.45 18.71 -17.03
CA GLY A 422 -14.12 17.49 -17.52
C GLY A 422 -15.56 17.31 -17.06
N ASP A 423 -16.02 18.01 -16.02
CA ASP A 423 -17.41 18.07 -15.60
C ASP A 423 -18.21 19.22 -16.24
N GLY A 424 -17.57 20.05 -17.08
CA GLY A 424 -18.19 21.10 -17.87
C GLY A 424 -18.25 22.48 -17.19
N GLN A 425 -17.76 22.60 -15.96
CA GLN A 425 -17.70 23.86 -15.21
C GLN A 425 -16.48 24.70 -15.62
N HIS A 426 -16.58 26.02 -15.50
CA HIS A 426 -15.45 26.91 -15.77
C HIS A 426 -14.37 26.82 -14.68
N LYS A 427 -13.10 26.72 -15.07
CA LYS A 427 -11.94 26.69 -14.16
C LYS A 427 -11.92 27.90 -13.21
N GLU A 428 -12.31 29.08 -13.70
CA GLU A 428 -12.41 30.31 -12.89
C GLU A 428 -13.43 30.25 -11.75
N VAL A 429 -14.43 29.36 -11.83
CA VAL A 429 -15.35 29.13 -10.71
C VAL A 429 -14.63 28.35 -9.61
N TYR A 430 -13.88 27.31 -9.98
CA TYR A 430 -13.11 26.50 -9.04
C TYR A 430 -11.95 27.27 -8.40
N LYS A 431 -11.25 28.13 -9.16
CA LYS A 431 -10.23 29.03 -8.59
C LYS A 431 -10.79 29.92 -7.49
N ARG A 432 -11.98 30.50 -7.69
CA ARG A 432 -12.68 31.29 -6.67
C ARG A 432 -13.10 30.48 -5.44
N GLN A 433 -13.16 29.16 -5.56
CA GLN A 433 -13.41 28.24 -4.45
C GLN A 433 -12.13 27.75 -3.77
N GLY A 434 -10.96 28.26 -4.17
CA GLY A 434 -9.66 27.92 -3.59
C GLY A 434 -8.94 26.74 -4.25
N VAL A 435 -9.42 26.28 -5.41
CA VAL A 435 -8.76 25.21 -6.18
C VAL A 435 -7.63 25.79 -7.03
N ASP A 436 -6.40 25.31 -6.81
CA ASP A 436 -5.21 25.79 -7.52
C ASP A 436 -4.94 24.95 -8.76
N PHE A 437 -4.99 25.57 -9.95
CA PHE A 437 -4.66 24.90 -11.21
C PHE A 437 -3.21 25.17 -11.60
N PHE A 438 -2.49 24.13 -12.02
CA PHE A 438 -1.07 24.22 -12.40
C PHE A 438 -0.78 23.50 -13.71
N SER A 439 0.29 23.89 -14.40
CA SER A 439 0.76 23.25 -15.64
C SER A 439 1.92 22.29 -15.39
N THR A 440 2.83 22.63 -14.49
CA THR A 440 3.97 21.79 -14.11
C THR A 440 4.04 21.63 -12.59
N TYR A 441 4.70 20.57 -12.11
CA TYR A 441 4.83 20.30 -10.68
C TYR A 441 5.64 21.37 -9.91
N PRO A 442 6.65 22.03 -10.48
CA PRO A 442 7.22 23.24 -9.87
C PRO A 442 6.19 24.38 -9.73
N GLY A 443 5.29 24.53 -10.71
CA GLY A 443 4.13 25.43 -10.62
C GLY A 443 3.17 25.05 -9.48
N ALA A 444 2.92 23.76 -9.25
CA ALA A 444 2.19 23.29 -8.07
C ALA A 444 2.95 23.61 -6.77
N GLY A 445 4.28 23.45 -6.79
CA GLY A 445 5.18 23.79 -5.70
C GLY A 445 5.09 25.26 -5.27
N LEU A 446 4.91 26.20 -6.20
CA LEU A 446 4.67 27.61 -5.87
C LEU A 446 3.43 27.79 -5.00
N PHE A 447 2.31 27.13 -5.33
CA PHE A 447 1.11 27.17 -4.50
C PHE A 447 1.30 26.44 -3.18
N ALA A 448 2.08 25.36 -3.15
CA ALA A 448 2.41 24.65 -1.91
C ALA A 448 3.25 25.53 -0.97
N LEU A 449 4.22 26.29 -1.50
CA LEU A 449 5.03 27.23 -0.74
C LEU A 449 4.19 28.38 -0.18
N ASP A 450 3.31 28.98 -0.99
CA ASP A 450 2.38 30.04 -0.56
C ASP A 450 1.48 29.58 0.61
N LYS A 451 1.10 28.31 0.63
CA LYS A 451 0.32 27.69 1.71
C LYS A 451 1.15 27.18 2.89
N GLY A 452 2.47 27.35 2.89
CA GLY A 452 3.37 26.86 3.95
C GLY A 452 3.49 25.33 4.03
N LEU A 453 3.15 24.63 2.94
CA LEU A 453 3.23 23.17 2.86
C LEU A 453 4.65 22.65 2.60
N ILE A 454 5.48 23.47 1.96
CA ILE A 454 6.89 23.17 1.69
C ILE A 454 7.76 24.40 1.97
N SER A 455 9.05 24.20 2.18
CA SER A 455 10.04 25.26 2.34
C SER A 455 10.58 25.77 0.99
N PRO A 456 11.29 26.91 0.96
CA PRO A 456 12.01 27.37 -0.23
C PRO A 456 13.00 26.34 -0.79
N ASP A 457 13.74 25.65 0.08
CA ASP A 457 14.71 24.61 -0.30
C ASP A 457 14.00 23.39 -0.92
N ASP A 458 12.83 23.03 -0.41
CA ASP A 458 11.99 21.97 -0.98
C ASP A 458 11.53 22.35 -2.39
N LEU A 459 11.08 23.59 -2.60
CA LEU A 459 10.67 24.07 -3.92
C LEU A 459 11.83 24.04 -4.93
N GLN A 460 13.03 24.40 -4.48
CA GLN A 460 14.23 24.31 -5.31
C GLN A 460 14.53 22.86 -5.71
N ALA A 461 14.43 21.91 -4.77
CA ALA A 461 14.64 20.50 -5.05
C ALA A 461 13.62 19.92 -6.03
N VAL A 462 12.33 20.26 -5.86
CA VAL A 462 11.25 19.87 -6.80
C VAL A 462 11.53 20.40 -8.21
N THR A 463 12.00 21.65 -8.30
CA THR A 463 12.33 22.28 -9.58
C THR A 463 13.51 21.58 -10.26
N GLN A 464 14.58 21.30 -9.53
CA GLN A 464 15.74 20.58 -10.04
C GLN A 464 15.35 19.16 -10.50
N ALA A 465 14.61 18.41 -9.69
CA ALA A 465 14.14 17.08 -10.04
C ALA A 465 13.30 17.10 -11.33
N ALA A 466 12.39 18.07 -11.47
CA ALA A 466 11.57 18.20 -12.68
C ALA A 466 12.42 18.48 -13.93
N GLU A 467 13.46 19.31 -13.84
CA GLU A 467 14.36 19.60 -14.96
C GLU A 467 15.17 18.37 -15.37
N GLU A 468 15.75 17.66 -14.40
CA GLU A 468 16.52 16.43 -14.63
C GLU A 468 15.65 15.33 -15.26
N GLU A 469 14.47 15.10 -14.69
CA GLU A 469 13.52 14.08 -15.16
C GLU A 469 12.99 14.40 -16.56
N LEU A 470 12.60 15.65 -16.84
CA LEU A 470 12.14 16.04 -18.18
C LEU A 470 13.27 15.95 -19.21
N SER A 471 14.50 16.27 -18.83
CA SER A 471 15.68 16.13 -19.68
C SER A 471 15.93 14.66 -20.05
N ALA A 472 15.84 13.75 -19.06
CA ALA A 472 16.00 12.32 -19.25
C ALA A 472 14.81 11.64 -19.96
N MET A 473 13.62 12.24 -19.90
CA MET A 473 12.40 11.69 -20.46
C MET A 473 12.48 11.49 -21.98
N GLN A 474 12.11 10.29 -22.43
CA GLN A 474 12.07 9.94 -23.85
C GLN A 474 10.68 10.16 -24.44
N PHE A 475 10.61 11.01 -25.46
CA PHE A 475 9.40 11.22 -26.23
C PHE A 475 9.46 10.36 -27.51
N HIS A 476 8.32 9.79 -27.89
CA HIS A 476 8.23 8.91 -29.07
C HIS A 476 7.17 9.40 -30.06
N GLY A 477 7.36 9.06 -31.33
CA GLY A 477 6.46 9.39 -32.43
C GLY A 477 6.87 10.62 -33.24
N ALA A 478 6.09 10.93 -34.28
CA ALA A 478 6.44 11.94 -35.29
C ALA A 478 6.62 13.37 -34.72
N ASN A 479 5.93 13.69 -33.61
CA ASN A 479 5.99 15.01 -32.97
C ASN A 479 6.78 14.99 -31.65
N ALA A 480 7.65 13.98 -31.44
CA ALA A 480 8.37 13.79 -30.17
C ALA A 480 9.17 15.03 -29.75
N GLU A 481 10.03 15.54 -30.63
CA GLU A 481 10.87 16.71 -30.36
C GLU A 481 10.04 17.96 -30.08
N ALA A 482 9.04 18.23 -30.93
CA ALA A 482 8.15 19.38 -30.73
C ALA A 482 7.44 19.33 -29.37
N LYS A 483 6.89 18.15 -28.99
CA LYS A 483 6.27 17.96 -27.68
C LYS A 483 7.26 18.19 -26.53
N LYS A 484 8.47 17.63 -26.64
CA LYS A 484 9.50 17.80 -25.60
C LYS A 484 9.91 19.26 -25.46
N THR A 485 10.07 19.98 -26.57
CA THR A 485 10.36 21.42 -26.58
C THR A 485 9.24 22.24 -25.94
N GLU A 486 7.98 21.96 -26.26
CA GLU A 486 6.85 22.64 -25.62
C GLU A 486 6.80 22.41 -24.11
N ARG A 487 6.97 21.17 -23.65
CA ARG A 487 6.98 20.86 -22.20
C ARG A 487 8.17 21.50 -21.49
N ARG A 488 9.32 21.60 -22.16
CA ARG A 488 10.49 22.33 -21.64
C ARG A 488 10.18 23.81 -21.49
N HIS A 489 9.55 24.42 -22.48
CA HIS A 489 9.16 25.82 -22.40
C HIS A 489 8.16 26.09 -21.26
N GLU A 490 7.17 25.21 -21.08
CA GLU A 490 6.23 25.30 -19.94
C GLU A 490 6.96 25.22 -18.59
N LEU A 491 7.93 24.30 -18.46
CA LEU A 491 8.76 24.16 -17.27
C LEU A 491 9.63 25.39 -17.03
N GLU A 492 10.32 25.91 -18.06
CA GLU A 492 11.15 27.12 -17.97
C GLU A 492 10.35 28.32 -17.44
N LEU A 493 9.10 28.51 -17.90
CA LEU A 493 8.22 29.57 -17.41
C LEU A 493 7.86 29.42 -15.93
N ASP A 494 7.70 28.19 -15.42
CA ASP A 494 7.50 27.93 -13.99
C ASP A 494 8.82 28.08 -13.21
N THR A 495 9.95 27.62 -13.72
CA THR A 495 11.28 27.80 -13.12
C THR A 495 11.62 29.29 -12.94
N GLU A 496 11.36 30.13 -13.95
CA GLU A 496 11.56 31.58 -13.83
C GLU A 496 10.68 32.21 -12.74
N ARG A 497 9.46 31.70 -12.57
CA ARG A 497 8.55 32.16 -11.50
C ARG A 497 9.04 31.70 -10.13
N VAL A 498 9.52 30.46 -10.02
CA VAL A 498 10.18 29.93 -8.82
C VAL A 498 11.37 30.79 -8.44
N GLN A 499 12.29 31.06 -9.38
CA GLN A 499 13.48 31.86 -9.10
C GLN A 499 13.11 33.27 -8.59
N LYS A 500 12.18 33.96 -9.25
CA LYS A 500 11.70 35.28 -8.81
C LYS A 500 11.09 35.25 -7.41
N MET A 501 10.34 34.18 -7.08
CA MET A 501 9.77 34.01 -5.75
C MET A 501 10.86 33.80 -4.70
N LEU A 502 11.83 32.91 -4.97
CA LEU A 502 12.93 32.62 -4.05
C LEU A 502 13.84 33.83 -3.81
N GLU A 503 14.06 34.68 -4.82
CA GLU A 503 14.81 35.94 -4.69
C GLU A 503 14.08 37.00 -3.83
N SER A 504 12.77 36.83 -3.61
CA SER A 504 11.93 37.78 -2.86
C SER A 504 11.72 37.41 -1.39
N LEU A 505 12.08 36.18 -1.01
CA LEU A 505 12.03 35.66 0.37
C LEU A 505 13.36 35.91 1.09
#